data_AF-A0A2R6BIF8-F1
#
_entry.id   AF-A0A2R6BIF8-F1
#
_cell.length_a   1.000
_cell.length_b   1.000
_cell.length_c   1.000
_cell.angle_alpha   90.00
_cell.angle_beta   90.00
_cell.angle_gamma   90.00
#
_symmetry.space_group_name_H-M   'P 1'
#
loop_
_entity.id
_entity.type
_entity.pdbx_description
1 polymer ?
#
loop_
_entity_poly.entity_id
_entity_poly.type
_entity_poly.pdbx_seq_one_letter_code
_entity_poly.pdbx_strand_id
1 'polypeptide(L)'
;MAPIELGATFPVALAVSLKVELSPKFKMVVFVKEWRRVVSIGLRSFQSFSVYFTAASVLPQDDPVAYLDVDTIIKVNRWVLDEVRVRKADRHQVLSKSKIQEVLDKVVSTPGDIYDKAVTLLVGLATAHPFASGNRRTAFVSTVLFLMLNGITPVIKYRDDSMVGIREGFYTREEIKSWLKGDELRPFKRFEH
;
A
#
# COMPACT_ATOMS: atom_id res chain seq x y z
N MET A 1 2.92 58.90 9.93
CA MET A 1 3.75 58.23 8.90
C MET A 1 3.23 56.81 8.72
N ALA A 2 2.57 56.54 7.61
CA ALA A 2 2.55 55.22 6.95
C ALA A 2 3.55 55.30 5.76
N PRO A 3 3.92 54.25 4.99
CA PRO A 3 3.27 52.94 4.80
C PRO A 3 4.22 51.71 4.50
N ILE A 4 3.62 50.59 4.03
CA ILE A 4 4.06 49.61 2.98
C ILE A 4 4.26 48.13 3.39
N GLU A 5 3.84 47.28 2.44
CA GLU A 5 3.37 45.89 2.42
C GLU A 5 4.40 44.78 2.08
N LEU A 6 3.88 43.54 2.06
CA LEU A 6 4.13 42.39 1.16
C LEU A 6 5.43 41.56 1.25
N GLY A 7 5.24 40.24 1.46
CA GLY A 7 5.65 39.23 0.47
C GLY A 7 6.94 38.43 0.70
N ALA A 8 6.84 37.13 0.35
CA ALA A 8 7.86 36.29 -0.31
C ALA A 8 8.85 35.42 0.52
N THR A 9 8.76 34.12 0.19
CA THR A 9 9.85 33.17 -0.12
C THR A 9 10.75 32.64 1.00
N PHE A 10 10.59 31.34 1.30
CA PHE A 10 11.69 30.51 1.80
C PHE A 10 12.24 29.66 0.63
N PRO A 11 13.57 29.65 0.40
CA PRO A 11 14.17 29.13 -0.82
C PRO A 11 14.43 27.62 -0.78
N VAL A 12 14.44 27.06 -1.99
CA VAL A 12 14.94 25.72 -2.36
C VAL A 12 16.47 25.72 -2.30
N ALA A 13 17.03 24.59 -1.84
CA ALA A 13 18.41 24.10 -2.03
C ALA A 13 19.58 24.76 -1.25
N LEU A 14 20.04 24.03 -0.22
CA LEU A 14 21.43 23.65 0.14
C LEU A 14 21.40 23.31 1.64
N ALA A 15 21.82 22.16 2.18
CA ALA A 15 22.70 21.08 1.72
C ALA A 15 22.17 19.77 2.37
N VAL A 16 22.07 18.62 1.70
CA VAL A 16 23.16 17.82 1.11
C VAL A 16 24.37 17.74 2.05
N SER A 17 24.13 17.33 3.30
CA SER A 17 25.06 16.58 4.16
C SER A 17 24.45 16.40 5.54
N LEU A 18 23.35 15.64 5.60
CA LEU A 18 22.96 14.97 6.83
C LEU A 18 22.93 13.50 6.45
N LYS A 19 24.02 12.81 6.81
CA LYS A 19 24.04 11.35 6.96
C LYS A 19 22.71 10.98 7.58
N VAL A 20 21.92 10.26 6.78
CA VAL A 20 20.58 9.77 7.10
C VAL A 20 20.75 8.69 8.17
N GLU A 21 21.14 9.10 9.36
CA GLU A 21 21.11 8.29 10.57
C GLU A 21 19.74 8.55 11.22
N LEU A 22 18.70 8.23 10.44
CA LEU A 22 17.32 8.29 10.89
C LEU A 22 17.13 7.15 11.89
N SER A 23 17.16 7.49 13.18
CA SER A 23 16.98 6.48 14.22
C SER A 23 15.65 5.72 13.99
N PRO A 24 15.67 4.37 13.94
CA PRO A 24 14.49 3.54 13.65
C PRO A 24 13.31 3.78 14.61
N LYS A 25 13.59 4.24 15.83
CA LYS A 25 12.63 4.36 16.92
C LYS A 25 11.60 5.46 16.69
N PHE A 26 11.95 6.55 15.99
CA PHE A 26 11.05 7.70 15.84
C PHE A 26 10.01 7.52 14.72
N LYS A 27 10.37 6.83 13.62
CA LYS A 27 9.43 6.45 12.54
C LYS A 27 8.39 5.42 13.01
N MET A 28 8.78 4.53 13.93
CA MET A 28 7.94 3.43 14.37
C MET A 28 6.74 3.88 15.23
N VAL A 29 6.88 4.90 16.08
CA VAL A 29 5.81 5.36 17.00
C VAL A 29 4.65 6.03 16.26
N VAL A 30 4.93 6.84 15.23
CA VAL A 30 3.91 7.48 14.38
C VAL A 30 3.18 6.43 13.53
N PHE A 31 3.92 5.44 13.02
CA PHE A 31 3.39 4.31 12.27
C PHE A 31 2.39 3.46 13.09
N VAL A 32 2.61 3.25 14.40
CA VAL A 32 1.72 2.47 15.29
C VAL A 32 0.34 3.10 15.45
N LYS A 33 0.30 4.42 15.69
CA LYS A 33 -0.96 5.14 15.91
C LYS A 33 -1.81 5.19 14.65
N GLU A 34 -1.16 5.38 13.50
CA GLU A 34 -1.84 5.54 12.22
C GLU A 34 -2.26 4.19 11.63
N TRP A 35 -1.50 3.12 11.84
CA TRP A 35 -1.91 1.75 11.49
C TRP A 35 -3.20 1.31 12.21
N ARG A 36 -3.36 1.69 13.49
CA ARG A 36 -4.59 1.43 14.25
C ARG A 36 -5.82 2.14 13.66
N ARG A 37 -5.63 3.32 13.05
CA ARG A 37 -6.70 4.09 12.38
C ARG A 37 -7.09 3.51 11.03
N VAL A 38 -6.13 2.98 10.27
CA VAL A 38 -6.33 2.51 8.89
C VAL A 38 -7.00 1.14 8.85
N VAL A 39 -6.65 0.24 9.78
CA VAL A 39 -7.06 -1.18 9.67
C VAL A 39 -8.01 -1.64 10.80
N SER A 40 -8.25 -0.84 11.84
CA SER A 40 -9.06 -1.22 13.02
C SER A 40 -8.65 -2.56 13.65
N ILE A 41 -7.33 -2.85 13.73
CA ILE A 41 -6.80 -4.12 14.26
C ILE A 41 -6.13 -3.90 15.64
N GLY A 42 -6.23 -4.89 16.53
CA GLY A 42 -5.68 -4.88 17.89
C GLY A 42 -4.13 -4.84 17.98
N LEU A 43 -3.62 -4.61 19.20
CA LEU A 43 -2.18 -4.37 19.48
C LEU A 43 -1.27 -5.58 19.16
N ARG A 44 -1.79 -6.81 19.23
CA ARG A 44 -1.03 -8.04 18.91
C ARG A 44 -0.67 -8.12 17.43
N SER A 45 -1.62 -7.82 16.56
CA SER A 45 -1.41 -7.83 15.10
C SER A 45 -0.39 -6.79 14.64
N PHE A 46 -0.25 -5.70 15.39
CA PHE A 46 0.78 -4.69 15.17
C PHE A 46 2.20 -5.21 15.45
N GLN A 47 2.41 -5.91 16.58
CA GLN A 47 3.73 -6.47 16.89
C GLN A 47 4.15 -7.51 15.85
N SER A 48 3.22 -8.37 15.41
CA SER A 48 3.45 -9.28 14.29
C SER A 48 3.85 -8.52 13.02
N PHE A 49 3.09 -7.48 12.64
CA PHE A 49 3.35 -6.70 11.43
C PHE A 49 4.69 -5.95 11.48
N SER A 50 5.08 -5.38 12.62
CA SER A 50 6.37 -4.68 12.80
C SER A 50 7.57 -5.60 12.55
N VAL A 51 7.46 -6.88 12.94
CA VAL A 51 8.48 -7.90 12.66
C VAL A 51 8.56 -8.19 11.15
N TYR A 52 7.41 -8.30 10.47
CA TYR A 52 7.36 -8.48 9.01
C TYR A 52 7.89 -7.25 8.25
N PHE A 53 7.62 -6.04 8.74
CA PHE A 53 8.07 -4.78 8.14
C PHE A 53 9.59 -4.61 8.22
N THR A 54 10.21 -5.02 9.34
CA THR A 54 11.67 -5.01 9.50
C THR A 54 12.35 -5.98 8.52
N ALA A 55 11.63 -7.00 8.05
CA ALA A 55 12.11 -8.04 7.14
C ALA A 55 11.66 -7.85 5.68
N ALA A 56 11.09 -6.70 5.32
CA ALA A 56 10.81 -6.34 3.94
C ALA A 56 12.12 -5.89 3.28
N SER A 57 12.64 -6.71 2.38
CA SER A 57 13.77 -6.35 1.53
C SER A 57 13.31 -5.35 0.48
N VAL A 58 13.89 -4.15 0.50
CA VAL A 58 13.74 -3.19 -0.60
C VAL A 58 14.75 -3.57 -1.66
N LEU A 59 14.31 -3.74 -2.91
CA LEU A 59 15.23 -3.96 -4.02
C LEU A 59 16.11 -2.71 -4.19
N PRO A 60 17.44 -2.83 -4.20
CA PRO A 60 18.30 -1.71 -4.54
C PRO A 60 18.13 -1.45 -6.04
N GLN A 61 17.57 -0.29 -6.37
CA GLN A 61 17.46 0.21 -7.74
C GLN A 61 17.77 1.70 -7.67
N ASP A 62 18.38 2.26 -8.72
CA ASP A 62 18.61 3.69 -8.90
C ASP A 62 17.29 4.51 -9.06
N ASP A 63 16.15 3.90 -8.76
CA ASP A 63 14.82 4.49 -8.77
C ASP A 63 14.53 5.09 -7.38
N PRO A 64 14.07 6.35 -7.28
CA PRO A 64 13.63 6.93 -5.99
C PRO A 64 12.46 6.17 -5.34
N VAL A 65 11.79 5.26 -6.05
CA VAL A 65 10.68 4.45 -5.55
C VAL A 65 11.16 3.14 -4.91
N ALA A 66 10.74 2.91 -3.66
CA ALA A 66 10.93 1.64 -2.97
C ALA A 66 9.86 0.61 -3.39
N TYR A 67 10.25 -0.42 -4.13
CA TYR A 67 9.35 -1.49 -4.57
C TYR A 67 9.33 -2.66 -3.59
N LEU A 68 8.18 -3.35 -3.57
CA LEU A 68 8.02 -4.63 -2.88
C LEU A 68 8.64 -5.76 -3.70
N ASP A 69 9.20 -6.76 -3.03
CA ASP A 69 9.58 -8.02 -3.66
C ASP A 69 8.49 -9.11 -3.50
N VAL A 70 8.67 -10.20 -4.24
CA VAL A 70 7.74 -11.35 -4.23
C VAL A 70 7.59 -11.93 -2.83
N ASP A 71 8.68 -12.07 -2.09
CA ASP A 71 8.67 -12.69 -0.77
C ASP A 71 7.93 -11.83 0.26
N THR A 72 8.01 -10.50 0.14
CA THR A 72 7.25 -9.55 0.94
C THR A 72 5.76 -9.71 0.68
N ILE A 73 5.33 -9.84 -0.58
CA ILE A 73 3.91 -10.09 -0.90
C ILE A 73 3.44 -11.45 -0.34
N ILE A 74 4.28 -12.48 -0.39
CA ILE A 74 3.98 -13.80 0.21
C ILE A 74 3.86 -13.70 1.73
N LYS A 75 4.77 -12.98 2.40
CA LYS A 75 4.72 -12.71 3.85
C LYS A 75 3.46 -11.94 4.22
N VAL A 76 3.09 -10.92 3.45
CA VAL A 76 1.85 -10.16 3.63
C VAL A 76 0.64 -11.08 3.53
N ASN A 77 0.56 -11.97 2.54
CA ASN A 77 -0.55 -12.92 2.43
C ASN A 77 -0.66 -13.82 3.66
N ARG A 78 0.47 -14.38 4.12
CA ARG A 78 0.51 -15.20 5.33
C ARG A 78 -0.02 -14.42 6.54
N TRP A 79 0.55 -13.24 6.77
CA TRP A 79 0.15 -12.37 7.88
C TRP A 79 -1.33 -11.99 7.83
N VAL A 80 -1.85 -11.62 6.65
CA VAL A 80 -3.27 -11.29 6.43
C VAL A 80 -4.19 -12.45 6.81
N LEU A 81 -3.80 -13.69 6.46
CA LEU A 81 -4.63 -14.86 6.75
C LEU A 81 -4.54 -15.33 8.20
N ASP A 82 -3.42 -15.06 8.87
CA ASP A 82 -3.22 -15.39 10.28
C ASP A 82 -3.94 -14.39 11.20
N GLU A 83 -3.83 -13.09 10.92
CA GLU A 83 -4.40 -12.02 11.77
C GLU A 83 -5.85 -11.68 11.41
N VAL A 84 -6.21 -11.74 10.14
CA VAL A 84 -7.54 -11.40 9.62
C VAL A 84 -8.18 -12.65 9.04
N ARG A 85 -8.27 -13.70 9.86
CA ARG A 85 -8.87 -14.98 9.45
C ARG A 85 -10.39 -14.83 9.35
N VAL A 86 -10.90 -14.68 8.13
CA VAL A 86 -12.34 -14.51 7.86
C VAL A 86 -13.04 -15.86 7.69
N ARG A 87 -12.36 -16.89 7.17
CA ARG A 87 -12.95 -18.23 6.96
C ARG A 87 -12.09 -19.33 7.55
N LYS A 88 -12.74 -20.40 8.03
CA LYS A 88 -12.04 -21.59 8.56
C LYS A 88 -11.15 -22.24 7.50
N ALA A 89 -11.55 -22.18 6.22
CA ALA A 89 -10.82 -22.71 5.07
C ALA A 89 -9.70 -21.79 4.53
N ASP A 90 -9.57 -20.56 5.04
CA ASP A 90 -8.48 -19.67 4.62
C ASP A 90 -7.14 -20.31 4.98
N ARG A 91 -6.31 -20.55 3.96
CA ARG A 91 -4.95 -21.07 4.12
C ARG A 91 -3.98 -20.30 3.24
N HIS A 92 -2.82 -20.00 3.80
CA HIS A 92 -1.70 -19.49 3.04
C HIS A 92 -1.21 -20.59 2.09
N GLN A 93 -1.33 -20.33 0.79
CA GLN A 93 -0.79 -21.18 -0.26
C GLN A 93 -0.52 -20.31 -1.49
N VAL A 94 0.73 -20.31 -1.93
CA VAL A 94 1.14 -19.65 -3.18
C VAL A 94 0.77 -20.58 -4.34
N LEU A 95 -0.08 -20.11 -5.24
CA LEU A 95 -0.44 -20.82 -6.48
C LEU A 95 0.54 -20.51 -7.60
N SER A 96 1.00 -19.27 -7.69
CA SER A 96 2.00 -18.88 -8.70
C SER A 96 2.83 -17.68 -8.24
N LYS A 97 4.14 -17.88 -8.11
CA LYS A 97 5.10 -16.79 -7.89
C LYS A 97 5.29 -15.94 -9.15
N SER A 98 5.24 -16.55 -10.33
CA SER A 98 5.36 -15.84 -11.62
C SER A 98 4.33 -14.73 -11.75
N LYS A 99 3.07 -15.02 -11.39
CA LYS A 99 2.00 -14.01 -11.41
C LYS A 99 2.26 -12.83 -10.48
N ILE A 100 2.94 -13.05 -9.35
CA ILE A 100 3.34 -11.96 -8.45
C ILE A 100 4.43 -11.14 -9.10
N GLN A 101 5.45 -11.80 -9.67
CA GLN A 101 6.56 -11.14 -10.35
C GLN A 101 6.07 -10.31 -11.55
N GLU A 102 5.20 -10.87 -12.40
CA GLU A 102 4.61 -10.18 -13.54
C GLU A 102 3.86 -8.89 -13.12
N VAL A 103 3.15 -8.93 -11.98
CA VAL A 103 2.50 -7.74 -11.43
C VAL A 103 3.53 -6.73 -10.96
N LEU A 104 4.60 -7.16 -10.27
CA LEU A 104 5.68 -6.27 -9.81
C LEU A 104 6.42 -5.62 -10.99
N ASP A 105 6.75 -6.39 -12.03
CA ASP A 105 7.38 -5.89 -13.26
C ASP A 105 6.48 -4.85 -13.94
N LYS A 106 5.17 -5.09 -13.94
CA LYS A 106 4.18 -4.11 -14.43
C LYS A 106 4.14 -2.84 -13.57
N VAL A 107 4.30 -2.95 -12.25
CA VAL A 107 4.35 -1.79 -11.35
C VAL A 107 5.60 -0.95 -11.59
N VAL A 108 6.76 -1.59 -11.78
CA VAL A 108 8.01 -0.91 -12.12
C VAL A 108 7.88 -0.18 -13.45
N SER A 109 7.34 -0.84 -14.48
CA SER A 109 7.15 -0.26 -15.82
C SER A 109 5.96 0.70 -15.95
N THR A 110 5.08 0.79 -14.95
CA THR A 110 3.95 1.73 -14.98
C THR A 110 4.48 3.18 -14.93
N PRO A 111 4.20 4.01 -15.95
CA PRO A 111 4.56 5.42 -15.92
C PRO A 111 3.64 6.20 -14.97
N GLY A 112 4.08 7.40 -14.56
CA GLY A 112 3.29 8.29 -13.72
C GLY A 112 3.80 8.35 -12.29
N ASP A 113 2.93 8.82 -11.40
CA ASP A 113 3.25 9.02 -9.99
C ASP A 113 3.16 7.71 -9.18
N ILE A 114 3.53 7.79 -7.90
CA ILE A 114 3.48 6.66 -6.97
C ILE A 114 2.07 6.07 -6.83
N TYR A 115 1.02 6.87 -7.00
CA TYR A 115 -0.36 6.39 -6.94
C TYR A 115 -0.72 5.62 -8.22
N ASP A 116 -0.22 6.01 -9.39
CA ASP A 116 -0.40 5.23 -10.63
C ASP A 116 0.19 3.82 -10.48
N LYS A 117 1.39 3.73 -9.91
CA LYS A 117 2.05 2.47 -9.55
C LYS A 117 1.25 1.68 -8.50
N ALA A 118 0.74 2.36 -7.47
CA ALA A 118 -0.08 1.76 -6.43
C ALA A 118 -1.41 1.18 -6.97
N VAL A 119 -2.07 1.86 -7.92
CA VAL A 119 -3.26 1.36 -8.62
C VAL A 119 -2.92 0.12 -9.43
N THR A 120 -1.78 0.10 -10.14
CA THR A 120 -1.32 -1.11 -10.86
C THR A 120 -1.14 -2.28 -9.90
N LEU A 121 -0.49 -2.06 -8.76
CA LEU A 121 -0.27 -3.10 -7.76
C LEU A 121 -1.59 -3.65 -7.22
N LEU A 122 -2.51 -2.75 -6.86
CA LEU A 122 -3.80 -3.12 -6.28
C LEU A 122 -4.65 -3.95 -7.24
N VAL A 123 -4.85 -3.44 -8.45
CA VAL A 123 -5.66 -4.09 -9.49
C VAL A 123 -5.00 -5.40 -9.93
N GLY A 124 -3.67 -5.39 -10.13
CA GLY A 124 -2.90 -6.55 -10.56
C GLY A 124 -2.99 -7.70 -9.57
N LEU A 125 -2.71 -7.46 -8.29
CA LEU A 125 -2.81 -8.51 -7.26
C LEU A 125 -4.24 -8.98 -7.01
N ALA A 126 -5.23 -8.08 -7.10
CA ALA A 126 -6.64 -8.42 -6.89
C ALA A 126 -7.19 -9.35 -7.99
N THR A 127 -6.65 -9.28 -9.21
CA THR A 127 -7.13 -10.01 -10.39
C THR A 127 -6.26 -11.20 -10.78
N ALA A 128 -4.95 -11.19 -10.49
CA ALA A 128 -4.04 -12.25 -10.91
C ALA A 128 -4.31 -13.61 -10.22
N HIS A 129 -4.93 -13.60 -9.04
CA HIS A 129 -5.15 -14.80 -8.21
C HIS A 129 -3.86 -15.61 -7.91
N PRO A 130 -2.78 -14.99 -7.39
CA PRO A 130 -1.54 -15.70 -7.09
C PRO A 130 -1.61 -16.60 -5.84
N PHE A 131 -2.65 -16.47 -5.00
CA PHE A 131 -2.83 -17.26 -3.77
C PHE A 131 -4.15 -18.04 -3.77
N ALA A 132 -4.22 -19.12 -2.99
CA ALA A 132 -5.44 -19.91 -2.82
C ALA A 132 -6.55 -19.13 -2.08
N SER A 133 -6.17 -18.29 -1.11
CA SER A 133 -7.09 -17.39 -0.42
C SER A 133 -6.45 -16.05 -0.11
N GLY A 134 -7.29 -15.07 0.23
CA GLY A 134 -6.85 -13.77 0.71
C GLY A 134 -6.35 -12.82 -0.36
N ASN A 135 -6.51 -13.12 -1.66
CA ASN A 135 -5.98 -12.28 -2.76
C ASN A 135 -6.37 -10.79 -2.63
N ARG A 136 -7.66 -10.49 -2.42
CA ARG A 136 -8.13 -9.10 -2.27
C ARG A 136 -7.54 -8.39 -1.05
N ARG A 137 -7.54 -9.06 0.11
CA ARG A 137 -6.94 -8.54 1.35
C ARG A 137 -5.44 -8.32 1.20
N THR A 138 -4.76 -9.25 0.54
CA THR A 138 -3.32 -9.15 0.23
C THR A 138 -3.04 -7.98 -0.71
N ALA A 139 -3.82 -7.83 -1.78
CA ALA A 139 -3.69 -6.71 -2.70
C ALA A 139 -3.81 -5.36 -1.96
N PHE A 140 -4.84 -5.21 -1.13
CA PHE A 140 -5.04 -3.99 -0.35
C PHE A 140 -3.87 -3.72 0.62
N VAL A 141 -3.48 -4.71 1.43
CA VAL A 141 -2.41 -4.52 2.43
C VAL A 141 -1.05 -4.29 1.76
N SER A 142 -0.75 -4.99 0.66
CA SER A 142 0.46 -4.74 -0.13
C SER A 142 0.48 -3.33 -0.72
N THR A 143 -0.65 -2.82 -1.22
CA THR A 143 -0.74 -1.45 -1.72
C THR A 143 -0.55 -0.41 -0.63
N VAL A 144 -1.16 -0.60 0.55
CA VAL A 144 -0.94 0.27 1.72
C VAL A 144 0.54 0.25 2.11
N LEU A 145 1.14 -0.94 2.22
CA LEU A 145 2.55 -1.09 2.54
C LEU A 145 3.46 -0.38 1.52
N PHE A 146 3.19 -0.56 0.22
CA PHE A 146 3.92 0.12 -0.84
C PHE A 146 3.88 1.64 -0.71
N LEU A 147 2.72 2.24 -0.45
CA LEU A 147 2.60 3.68 -0.22
C LEU A 147 3.39 4.12 1.02
N MET A 148 3.32 3.36 2.11
CA MET A 148 4.03 3.66 3.36
C MET A 148 5.56 3.58 3.21
N LEU A 149 6.07 2.60 2.45
CA LEU A 149 7.50 2.52 2.14
C LEU A 149 8.00 3.74 1.35
N ASN A 150 7.11 4.36 0.58
CA ASN A 150 7.38 5.55 -0.21
C ASN A 150 6.97 6.86 0.51
N GLY A 151 6.82 6.82 1.84
CA GLY A 151 6.58 8.01 2.67
C GLY A 151 5.14 8.51 2.71
N ILE A 152 4.19 7.78 2.13
CA ILE A 152 2.77 8.15 2.09
C ILE A 152 2.01 7.36 3.13
N THR A 153 1.24 8.04 3.99
CA THR A 153 0.34 7.38 4.96
C THR A 153 -1.09 7.47 4.43
N PRO A 154 -1.60 6.45 3.72
CA PRO A 154 -2.94 6.52 3.15
C PRO A 154 -4.00 6.41 4.25
N VAL A 155 -5.04 7.25 4.17
CA VAL A 155 -6.18 7.26 5.10
C VAL A 155 -7.37 6.53 4.45
N ILE A 156 -7.14 5.29 4.03
CA ILE A 156 -8.15 4.47 3.34
C ILE A 156 -8.62 3.32 4.23
N LYS A 157 -9.92 3.01 4.18
CA LYS A 157 -10.51 1.89 4.94
C LYS A 157 -10.72 0.69 4.03
N TYR A 158 -10.39 -0.51 4.53
CA TYR A 158 -10.72 -1.74 3.83
C TYR A 158 -12.24 -1.92 3.73
N ARG A 159 -12.71 -2.21 2.52
CA ARG A 159 -14.11 -2.48 2.20
C ARG A 159 -14.19 -3.64 1.21
N ASP A 160 -14.79 -4.77 1.62
CA ASP A 160 -14.80 -5.97 0.76
C ASP A 160 -15.58 -5.73 -0.55
N ASP A 161 -16.66 -4.94 -0.49
CA ASP A 161 -17.45 -4.55 -1.66
C ASP A 161 -16.65 -3.69 -2.64
N SER A 162 -15.89 -2.70 -2.15
CA SER A 162 -14.97 -1.92 -2.99
C SER A 162 -13.92 -2.82 -3.64
N MET A 163 -13.35 -3.77 -2.88
CA MET A 163 -12.36 -4.70 -3.42
C MET A 163 -12.94 -5.67 -4.46
N VAL A 164 -14.22 -6.05 -4.32
CA VAL A 164 -14.95 -6.81 -5.35
C VAL A 164 -15.14 -5.95 -6.60
N GLY A 165 -15.60 -4.71 -6.46
CA GLY A 165 -15.76 -3.79 -7.60
C GLY A 165 -14.47 -3.53 -8.34
N ILE A 166 -13.34 -3.36 -7.63
CA ILE A 166 -12.02 -3.21 -8.24
C ILE A 166 -11.64 -4.44 -9.07
N ARG A 167 -11.85 -5.64 -8.51
CA ARG A 167 -11.56 -6.90 -9.21
C ARG A 167 -12.45 -7.10 -10.44
N GLU A 168 -13.72 -6.69 -10.35
CA GLU A 168 -14.70 -6.81 -11.43
C GLU A 168 -14.59 -5.68 -12.48
N GLY A 169 -13.65 -4.75 -12.31
CA GLY A 169 -13.45 -3.63 -13.24
C GLY A 169 -14.56 -2.58 -13.19
N PHE A 170 -15.31 -2.53 -12.09
CA PHE A 170 -16.40 -1.57 -11.91
C PHE A 170 -15.90 -0.12 -11.80
N TYR A 171 -14.72 0.08 -11.22
CA TYR A 171 -14.10 1.40 -11.01
C TYR A 171 -13.02 1.67 -12.07
N THR A 172 -12.92 2.91 -12.54
CA THR A 172 -11.80 3.32 -13.39
C THR A 172 -10.50 3.42 -12.57
N ARG A 173 -9.37 3.46 -13.26
CA ARG A 173 -8.07 3.60 -12.60
C ARG A 173 -7.95 4.93 -11.86
N GLU A 174 -8.53 5.98 -12.43
CA GLU A 174 -8.58 7.33 -11.87
C GLU A 174 -9.43 7.36 -10.59
N GLU A 175 -10.58 6.69 -10.57
CA GLU A 175 -11.40 6.54 -9.36
C GLU A 175 -10.63 5.85 -8.23
N ILE A 176 -9.92 4.75 -8.56
CA ILE A 176 -9.09 4.04 -7.59
C ILE A 176 -7.93 4.92 -7.12
N LYS A 177 -7.32 5.70 -8.02
CA LYS A 177 -6.23 6.62 -7.70
C LYS A 177 -6.68 7.69 -6.71
N SER A 178 -7.82 8.33 -6.97
CA SER A 178 -8.45 9.30 -6.08
C SER A 178 -8.77 8.69 -4.73
N TRP A 179 -9.32 7.47 -4.71
CA TRP A 179 -9.57 6.74 -3.47
C TRP A 179 -8.30 6.51 -2.65
N LEU A 180 -7.19 6.11 -3.29
CA LEU A 180 -5.90 5.95 -2.60
C LEU A 180 -5.35 7.26 -2.03
N LYS A 181 -5.75 8.41 -2.58
CA LYS A 181 -5.44 9.75 -2.06
C LYS A 181 -6.33 10.18 -0.88
N GLY A 182 -7.39 9.43 -0.59
CA GLY A 182 -8.30 9.68 0.52
C GLY A 182 -9.72 10.08 0.12
N ASP A 183 -10.03 10.13 -1.17
CA ASP A 183 -11.40 10.39 -1.65
C ASP A 183 -12.30 9.17 -1.39
N GLU A 184 -13.63 9.34 -1.47
CA GLU A 184 -14.56 8.22 -1.36
C GLU A 184 -14.77 7.51 -2.69
N LEU A 185 -14.82 6.17 -2.67
CA LEU A 185 -15.34 5.40 -3.81
C LEU A 185 -16.85 5.40 -3.80
N ARG A 186 -17.45 5.58 -4.98
CA ARG A 186 -18.89 5.36 -5.17
C ARG A 186 -19.29 3.95 -4.73
N PRO A 187 -20.50 3.76 -4.17
CA PRO A 187 -20.96 2.44 -3.74
C PRO A 187 -20.91 1.42 -4.87
N PHE A 188 -20.37 0.23 -4.57
CA PHE A 188 -20.37 -0.87 -5.52
C PHE A 188 -21.80 -1.39 -5.71
N LYS A 189 -22.23 -1.51 -6.97
CA LYS A 189 -23.50 -2.14 -7.34
C LYS A 189 -23.20 -3.25 -8.35
N ARG A 190 -23.45 -4.50 -7.97
CA ARG A 190 -23.43 -5.60 -8.92
C ARG A 190 -24.66 -5.45 -9.81
N PHE A 191 -24.47 -5.41 -11.12
CA PHE A 191 -25.59 -5.40 -12.04
C PHE A 191 -26.43 -6.66 -11.81
N GLU A 192 -27.71 -6.48 -11.48
CA GLU A 192 -28.69 -7.56 -11.58
C GLU A 192 -28.85 -7.83 -13.08
N HIS A 193 -28.44 -9.02 -13.51
CA HIS A 193 -28.66 -9.52 -14.87
C HIS A 193 -30.05 -10.14 -14.96
#